data_AF-X1PP96-F1
#
_entry.id   AF-X1PP96-F1
#
_cell.length_a   1.000
_cell.length_b   1.000
_cell.length_c   1.000
_cell.angle_alpha   90.00
_cell.angle_beta   90.00
_cell.angle_gamma   90.00
#
_symmetry.space_group_name_H-M   'P 1'
#
loop_
_entity.id
_entity.type
_entity.pdbx_description
1 polymer ?
#
loop_
_entity_poly.entity_id
_entity_poly.type
_entity_poly.pdbx_seq_one_letter_code
_entity_poly.pdbx_strand_id
1 'polypeptide(L)'
;MSPGFEQKRRQAAERLGLDLHGIPRHIAIIMDGNGRWATNAGLSRFEGHVQGAKVVETVAQRCVDMGVEYLTLYSFSMQNWK
;
A
#
# COMPACT_ATOMS: atom_id res chain seq x y z
N MET A 1 -6.40 -3.57 21.31
CA MET A 1 -6.72 -2.63 20.20
C MET A 1 -7.44 -1.43 20.78
N SER A 2 -7.18 -0.21 20.27
CA SER A 2 -7.88 0.97 20.78
C SER A 2 -9.33 0.98 20.29
N PRO A 3 -10.30 1.30 21.15
CA PRO A 3 -11.71 1.42 20.76
C PRO A 3 -11.93 2.36 19.56
N GLY A 4 -11.08 3.38 19.41
CA GLY A 4 -11.15 4.33 18.30
C GLY A 4 -10.82 3.75 16.92
N PHE A 5 -9.97 2.71 16.83
CA PHE A 5 -9.63 2.13 15.53
C PHE A 5 -10.81 1.31 14.96
N GLU A 6 -11.45 0.48 15.76
CA GLU A 6 -12.63 -0.29 15.33
C GLU A 6 -13.80 0.63 14.91
N GLN A 7 -13.96 1.78 15.59
CA GLN A 7 -14.93 2.79 15.16
C GLN A 7 -14.59 3.37 13.78
N LYS A 8 -13.32 3.71 13.53
CA LYS A 8 -12.86 4.17 12.21
C LYS A 8 -13.10 3.14 11.11
N ARG A 9 -12.89 1.85 11.40
CA ARG A 9 -13.17 0.76 10.44
C ARG A 9 -14.65 0.67 10.07
N ARG A 10 -15.55 0.80 11.06
CA ARG A 10 -16.99 0.82 10.81
C ARG A 10 -17.41 2.01 9.96
N GLN A 11 -16.90 3.21 10.28
CA GLN A 11 -17.16 4.41 9.48
C GLN A 11 -16.62 4.28 8.05
N ALA A 12 -15.44 3.68 7.88
CA ALA A 12 -14.89 3.41 6.56
C ALA A 12 -15.74 2.41 5.76
N ALA A 13 -16.22 1.34 6.39
CA ALA A 13 -17.10 0.35 5.76
C ALA A 13 -18.41 0.99 5.30
N GLU A 14 -19.06 1.78 6.15
CA GLU A 14 -20.28 2.52 5.83
C GLU A 14 -20.05 3.49 4.66
N ARG A 15 -18.99 4.32 4.72
CA ARG A 15 -18.62 5.26 3.67
C ARG A 15 -18.35 4.58 2.32
N LEU A 16 -17.81 3.37 2.34
CA LEU A 16 -17.48 2.59 1.13
C LEU A 16 -18.63 1.71 0.65
N GLY A 17 -19.75 1.63 1.38
CA GLY A 17 -20.86 0.71 1.08
C GLY A 17 -20.45 -0.77 1.19
N LEU A 18 -19.51 -1.08 2.06
CA LEU A 18 -18.98 -2.43 2.28
C LEU A 18 -19.50 -3.01 3.60
N ASP A 19 -19.62 -4.34 3.66
CA ASP A 19 -19.68 -5.02 4.96
C ASP A 19 -18.34 -4.83 5.70
N LEU A 20 -18.38 -4.75 7.03
CA LEU A 20 -17.20 -4.60 7.87
C LEU A 20 -16.18 -5.73 7.64
N HIS A 21 -16.66 -6.94 7.39
CA HIS A 21 -15.80 -8.09 7.07
C HIS A 21 -15.25 -8.05 5.64
N GLY A 22 -15.80 -7.19 4.77
CA GLY A 22 -15.28 -6.92 3.44
C GLY A 22 -14.00 -6.08 3.42
N ILE A 23 -13.66 -5.42 4.54
CA ILE A 23 -12.40 -4.69 4.67
C ILE A 23 -11.35 -5.62 5.28
N PRO A 24 -10.28 -5.99 4.54
CA PRO A 24 -9.23 -6.84 5.08
C PRO A 24 -8.51 -6.14 6.24
N ARG A 25 -8.19 -6.89 7.29
CA ARG A 25 -7.32 -6.40 8.36
C ARG A 25 -5.87 -6.27 7.90
N HIS A 26 -5.42 -7.15 7.00
CA HIS A 26 -4.03 -7.18 6.55
C HIS A 26 -3.95 -7.26 5.03
N ILE A 27 -3.19 -6.36 4.43
CA ILE A 27 -2.82 -6.38 3.01
C ILE A 27 -1.30 -6.54 2.90
N ALA A 28 -0.85 -7.42 2.02
CA ALA A 28 0.55 -7.54 1.61
C ALA A 28 0.69 -7.19 0.12
N ILE A 29 1.68 -6.35 -0.21
CA ILE A 29 1.89 -5.84 -1.57
C ILE A 29 3.33 -6.14 -2.00
N ILE A 30 3.47 -6.73 -3.18
CA ILE A 30 4.75 -6.80 -3.91
C ILE A 30 4.86 -5.56 -4.79
N MET A 31 5.86 -4.72 -4.52
CA MET A 31 6.03 -3.43 -5.19
C MET A 31 6.85 -3.54 -6.48
N ASP A 32 6.32 -4.30 -7.43
CA ASP A 32 6.95 -4.54 -8.73
C ASP A 32 6.61 -3.42 -9.74
N GLY A 33 7.42 -3.29 -10.78
CA GLY A 33 7.13 -2.45 -11.93
C GLY A 33 7.94 -1.14 -11.99
N ASN A 34 8.54 -0.69 -10.89
CA ASN A 34 9.27 0.59 -10.83
C ASN A 34 10.33 0.75 -11.94
N GLY A 35 11.12 -0.29 -12.20
CA GLY A 35 12.13 -0.26 -13.26
C GLY A 35 11.53 -0.21 -14.67
N ARG A 36 10.48 -1.00 -14.94
CA ARG A 36 9.77 -1.01 -16.24
C ARG A 36 9.08 0.33 -16.50
N TRP A 37 8.44 0.90 -15.48
CA TRP A 37 7.81 2.20 -15.56
C TRP A 37 8.82 3.30 -15.94
N ALA A 38 9.98 3.32 -15.28
CA ALA A 38 11.04 4.28 -15.60
C ALA A 38 11.58 4.09 -17.03
N THR A 39 11.87 2.85 -17.43
CA THR A 39 12.37 2.55 -18.79
C THR A 39 11.39 2.99 -19.87
N ASN A 40 10.08 2.74 -19.69
CA ASN A 40 9.06 3.17 -20.64
C ASN A 40 8.92 4.70 -20.73
N ALA A 41 9.35 5.42 -19.70
CA ALA A 41 9.37 6.88 -19.65
C ALA A 41 10.72 7.49 -20.08
N GLY A 42 11.71 6.68 -20.48
CA GLY A 42 13.07 7.16 -20.79
C GLY A 42 13.88 7.63 -19.58
N LEU A 43 13.49 7.21 -18.37
CA LEU A 43 14.09 7.60 -17.09
C LEU A 43 15.03 6.51 -16.56
N SER A 44 15.88 6.90 -15.61
CA SER A 44 16.72 5.96 -14.88
C SER A 44 15.89 5.07 -13.94
N ARG A 45 16.35 3.84 -13.67
CA ARG A 45 15.67 2.94 -12.71
C ARG A 45 15.58 3.54 -11.30
N PHE A 46 16.55 4.37 -10.91
CA PHE A 46 16.53 5.09 -9.64
C PHE A 46 15.32 6.02 -9.54
N GLU A 47 15.01 6.77 -10.59
CA GLU A 47 13.81 7.62 -10.64
C GLU A 47 12.52 6.79 -10.52
N GLY A 48 12.51 5.58 -11.09
CA GLY A 48 11.44 4.62 -10.88
C GLY A 48 11.25 4.24 -9.41
N HIS A 49 12.34 4.00 -8.68
CA HIS A 49 12.27 3.73 -7.23
C HIS A 49 11.81 4.94 -6.41
N VAL A 50 12.27 6.15 -6.76
CA VAL A 50 11.80 7.39 -6.14
C VAL A 50 10.30 7.57 -6.35
N GLN A 51 9.80 7.31 -7.56
CA GLN A 51 8.36 7.36 -7.84
C GLN A 51 7.60 6.28 -7.06
N GLY A 52 8.15 5.06 -7.00
CA GLY A 52 7.59 3.97 -6.20
C GLY A 52 7.42 4.33 -4.73
N ALA A 53 8.39 5.03 -4.13
CA ALA A 53 8.30 5.49 -2.74
C ALA A 53 7.13 6.46 -2.49
N LYS A 54 6.86 7.38 -3.44
CA LYS A 54 5.71 8.30 -3.35
C LYS A 54 4.37 7.55 -3.45
N VAL A 55 4.32 6.52 -4.30
CA VAL A 55 3.14 5.65 -4.41
C VAL A 55 2.90 4.91 -3.11
N VAL A 56 3.95 4.41 -2.45
CA VAL A 56 3.86 3.75 -1.15
C VAL A 56 3.25 4.65 -0.08
N GLU A 57 3.69 5.89 0.00
CA GLU A 57 3.13 6.86 0.95
C GLU A 57 1.62 7.05 0.72
N THR A 58 1.22 7.21 -0.55
CA THR A 58 -0.19 7.31 -0.93
C THR A 58 -0.97 6.05 -0.55
N VAL A 59 -0.44 4.87 -0.85
CA VAL A 59 -1.07 3.58 -0.53
C VAL A 59 -1.22 3.40 0.98
N ALA A 60 -0.20 3.71 1.76
CA ALA A 60 -0.24 3.62 3.22
C ALA A 60 -1.33 4.54 3.80
N GLN A 61 -1.42 5.78 3.30
CA GLN A 61 -2.49 6.69 3.71
C GLN A 61 -3.87 6.14 3.35
N ARG A 62 -4.04 5.56 2.17
CA ARG A 62 -5.30 4.91 1.77
C ARG A 62 -5.65 3.72 2.65
N CYS A 63 -4.69 2.88 3.02
CA CYS A 63 -4.91 1.79 3.96
C CYS A 63 -5.45 2.30 5.30
N VAL A 64 -4.90 3.39 5.82
CA VAL A 64 -5.39 4.04 7.04
C VAL A 64 -6.83 4.56 6.86
N ASP A 65 -7.10 5.28 5.77
CA ASP A 65 -8.42 5.85 5.48
C ASP A 65 -9.51 4.76 5.29
N MET A 66 -9.11 3.60 4.79
CA MET A 66 -9.97 2.43 4.59
C MET A 66 -10.08 1.55 5.83
N GLY A 67 -9.35 1.83 6.91
CA GLY A 67 -9.39 1.00 8.12
C GLY A 67 -8.70 -0.36 7.97
N VAL A 68 -7.69 -0.45 7.10
CA VAL A 68 -6.77 -1.58 7.04
C VAL A 68 -5.79 -1.46 8.21
N GLU A 69 -5.60 -2.54 8.94
CA GLU A 69 -4.84 -2.56 10.20
C GLU A 69 -3.35 -2.78 9.98
N TYR A 70 -3.02 -3.65 9.02
CA TYR A 70 -1.65 -4.03 8.71
C TYR A 70 -1.40 -3.89 7.21
N LEU A 71 -0.28 -3.27 6.87
CA LEU A 71 0.25 -3.19 5.51
C LEU A 71 1.66 -3.75 5.49
N THR A 72 1.88 -4.81 4.71
CA THR A 72 3.21 -5.37 4.46
C THR A 72 3.64 -5.02 3.04
N LEU A 73 4.83 -4.48 2.90
CA LEU A 73 5.38 -4.06 1.60
C LEU A 73 6.66 -4.84 1.33
N TYR A 74 6.71 -5.51 0.18
CA TYR A 74 7.93 -6.18 -0.25
C TYR A 74 8.85 -5.18 -0.95
N SER A 75 9.72 -4.54 -0.16
CA SER A 75 10.60 -3.47 -0.61
C SER A 75 11.96 -3.96 -1.13
N PHE A 76 12.45 -5.07 -0.61
CA PHE A 76 13.74 -5.63 -0.99
C PHE A 76 13.81 -7.14 -0.65
N SER A 77 14.48 -7.93 -1.49
CA SER A 77 14.68 -9.37 -1.28
C SER A 77 16.15 -9.76 -1.22
N MET A 78 16.44 -10.90 -0.60
CA MET A 78 17.78 -11.50 -0.65
C MET A 78 18.24 -11.82 -2.09
N GLN A 79 17.31 -12.04 -3.02
CA GLN A 79 17.63 -12.30 -4.43
C GLN A 79 18.00 -11.03 -5.20
N ASN A 80 17.74 -9.83 -4.66
CA ASN A 80 18.11 -8.56 -5.29
C ASN A 80 19.60 -8.23 -5.21
N TRP A 81 20.39 -9.00 -4.45
CA TRP A 81 21.85 -8.84 -4.34
C TRP A 81 22.65 -9.59 -5.41
N LYS A 82 21.98 -10.31 -6.32
CA LYS A 82 22.64 -11.04 -7.42
C LYS A 82 23.02 -10.14 -8.58
#